data_AF-A0A9D9ZIC3-F1
#
_entry.id   AF-A0A9D9ZIC3-F1
#
_cell.length_a   1.000
_cell.length_b   1.000
_cell.length_c   1.000
_cell.angle_alpha   90.00
_cell.angle_beta   90.00
_cell.angle_gamma   90.00
#
_symmetry.space_group_name_H-M   'P 1'
#
loop_
_entity.id
_entity.type
_entity.pdbx_description
1 polymer ?
#
loop_
_entity_poly.entity_id
_entity_poly.type
_entity_poly.pdbx_seq_one_letter_code
_entity_poly.pdbx_strand_id
1 'polypeptide(L)'
;MKMIDLHCHILYDIDDGAKTKEDSAALLHTAVQNEIKAIIATPHFNDYSAVDEFVAKRDERVKFLREFIGEKGLDIGLGAGAEVFLQNDVFSDCDLSPLCINGSRYLLCEYTLRPFDPKYAVIYAERVLSMGLVPIIAHPERYICFHTEKWV
;
A
#
# COMPACT_ATOMS: atom_id res chain seq x y z
N MET A 1 -21.16 -3.52 -10.59
CA MET A 1 -19.78 -4.04 -10.51
C MET A 1 -19.39 -4.10 -9.03
N LYS A 2 -18.53 -5.04 -8.61
CA LYS A 2 -17.95 -5.00 -7.25
C LYS A 2 -16.65 -4.20 -7.32
N MET A 3 -16.55 -3.09 -6.58
CA MET A 3 -15.33 -2.28 -6.54
C MET A 3 -14.40 -2.81 -5.44
N ILE A 4 -13.11 -2.90 -5.77
CA ILE A 4 -12.05 -3.26 -4.82
C ILE A 4 -11.06 -2.10 -4.81
N ASP A 5 -10.78 -1.57 -3.63
CA ASP A 5 -9.76 -0.56 -3.41
C ASP A 5 -8.42 -1.24 -3.09
N LEU A 6 -7.40 -0.99 -3.90
CA LEU A 6 -6.08 -1.62 -3.77
C LEU A 6 -5.07 -0.74 -3.03
N HIS A 7 -5.39 0.53 -2.75
CA HIS A 7 -4.47 1.47 -2.10
C HIS A 7 -5.22 2.32 -1.09
N CYS A 8 -5.10 1.98 0.20
CA CYS A 8 -5.80 2.68 1.27
C CYS A 8 -5.01 2.73 2.57
N HIS A 9 -4.81 3.93 3.13
CA HIS A 9 -4.15 4.18 4.41
C HIS A 9 -5.15 4.12 5.58
N ILE A 10 -5.85 2.99 5.68
CA ILE A 10 -6.95 2.80 6.64
C ILE A 10 -6.49 2.35 8.01
N LEU A 11 -5.27 1.84 8.17
CA LEU A 11 -4.79 1.31 9.45
C LEU A 11 -4.34 2.42 10.37
N TYR A 12 -4.89 2.45 11.58
CA TYR A 12 -4.56 3.45 12.58
C TYR A 12 -3.12 3.31 13.08
N ASP A 13 -2.48 4.45 13.38
CA ASP A 13 -1.20 4.50 14.09
C ASP A 13 -0.08 3.73 13.36
N ILE A 14 -0.02 3.77 12.03
CA ILE A 14 1.12 3.25 11.25
C ILE A 14 1.84 4.37 10.52
N ASP A 15 1.12 5.16 9.75
CA ASP A 15 1.69 6.18 8.86
C ASP A 15 0.90 7.50 8.91
N ASP A 16 0.87 8.23 7.80
CA ASP A 16 0.21 9.51 7.67
C ASP A 16 -1.32 9.40 7.49
N GLY A 17 -1.89 8.20 7.34
CA GLY A 17 -3.33 7.93 7.29
C GLY A 17 -4.05 8.03 8.64
N ALA A 18 -4.94 7.08 8.91
CA ALA A 18 -5.74 7.03 10.14
C ALA A 18 -4.88 7.15 11.42
N LYS A 19 -5.29 7.98 12.38
CA LYS A 19 -4.54 8.19 13.64
C LYS A 19 -5.08 7.34 14.77
N THR A 20 -6.38 7.12 14.77
CA THR A 20 -7.12 6.41 15.83
C THR A 20 -7.95 5.27 15.26
N LYS A 21 -8.37 4.35 16.14
CA LYS A 21 -9.27 3.26 15.76
C LYS A 21 -10.60 3.80 15.20
N GLU A 22 -11.05 4.92 15.75
CA GLU A 22 -12.25 5.64 15.34
C GLU A 22 -12.11 6.19 13.91
N ASP A 23 -10.94 6.72 13.54
CA ASP A 23 -10.66 7.17 12.16
C ASP A 23 -10.76 5.99 11.17
N SER A 24 -10.13 4.85 11.51
CA SER A 24 -10.20 3.65 10.68
C SER A 24 -11.64 3.15 10.49
N ALA A 25 -12.44 3.15 11.56
CA ALA A 25 -13.84 2.77 11.52
C ALA A 25 -14.67 3.74 10.64
N ALA A 26 -14.42 5.05 10.74
CA ALA A 26 -15.08 6.05 9.92
C ALA A 26 -14.74 5.89 8.42
N LEU A 27 -13.48 5.58 8.10
CA LEU A 27 -13.05 5.26 6.74
C LEU A 27 -13.72 3.99 6.21
N LEU A 28 -13.84 2.94 7.01
CA LEU A 28 -14.57 1.71 6.64
C LEU A 28 -16.05 2.00 6.32
N HIS A 29 -16.72 2.79 7.16
CA HIS A 29 -18.11 3.19 6.91
C HIS A 29 -18.24 3.99 5.62
N THR A 30 -17.31 4.91 5.37
CA THR A 30 -17.26 5.69 4.12
C THR A 30 -17.07 4.77 2.92
N ALA A 31 -16.18 3.79 3.00
CA ALA A 31 -15.96 2.84 1.92
C ALA A 31 -17.22 2.01 1.60
N VAL A 32 -17.93 1.53 2.63
CA VAL A 32 -19.21 0.83 2.47
C VAL A 32 -20.27 1.72 1.80
N GLN A 33 -20.37 2.99 2.22
CA GLN A 33 -21.28 3.96 1.61
C GLN A 33 -20.98 4.22 0.13
N ASN A 34 -19.72 4.10 -0.27
CA ASN A 34 -19.26 4.22 -1.66
C ASN A 34 -19.26 2.86 -2.41
N GLU A 35 -19.97 1.86 -1.87
CA GLU A 35 -20.14 0.53 -2.48
C GLU A 35 -18.84 -0.26 -2.72
N ILE A 36 -17.76 0.07 -1.99
CA ILE A 36 -16.51 -0.70 -2.00
C ILE A 36 -16.76 -2.04 -1.30
N LYS A 37 -16.37 -3.13 -1.95
CA LYS A 37 -16.58 -4.51 -1.47
C LYS A 37 -15.34 -5.15 -0.87
N ALA A 38 -14.16 -4.62 -1.18
CA ALA A 38 -12.94 -4.99 -0.48
C ALA A 38 -11.93 -3.84 -0.50
N ILE A 39 -11.14 -3.76 0.56
CA ILE A 39 -9.99 -2.85 0.68
C ILE A 39 -8.74 -3.70 0.89
N ILE A 40 -7.64 -3.32 0.26
CA ILE A 40 -6.30 -3.73 0.66
C ILE A 40 -5.69 -2.57 1.44
N ALA A 41 -5.38 -2.80 2.72
CA ALA A 41 -4.65 -1.83 3.51
C ALA A 41 -3.19 -1.79 3.07
N THR A 42 -2.73 -0.62 2.60
CA THR A 42 -1.38 -0.43 2.06
C THR A 42 -0.68 0.75 2.74
N PRO A 43 -0.43 0.69 4.06
CA PRO A 43 0.29 1.77 4.73
C PRO A 43 1.73 1.87 4.18
N HIS A 44 2.34 3.05 4.34
CA HIS A 44 3.71 3.31 3.90
C HIS A 44 4.71 2.39 4.60
N PHE A 45 5.62 1.81 3.82
CA PHE A 45 6.78 1.07 4.31
C PHE A 45 8.08 1.70 3.80
N ASN A 46 8.77 2.39 4.71
CA ASN A 46 9.96 3.20 4.42
C ASN A 46 11.19 2.81 5.26
N ASP A 47 11.04 1.92 6.25
CA ASP A 47 12.12 1.42 7.09
C ASP A 47 12.43 -0.05 6.77
N TYR A 48 13.41 -0.25 5.89
CA TYR A 48 13.76 -1.58 5.37
C TYR A 48 14.44 -2.49 6.38
N SER A 49 14.86 -1.96 7.53
CA SER A 49 15.46 -2.76 8.61
C SER A 49 14.43 -3.48 9.49
N ALA A 50 13.14 -3.12 9.34
CA ALA A 50 12.08 -3.49 10.27
C ALA A 50 10.89 -4.19 9.60
N VAL A 51 11.12 -5.02 8.57
CA VAL A 51 10.05 -5.73 7.84
C VAL A 51 9.14 -6.51 8.79
N ASP A 52 9.73 -7.35 9.66
CA ASP A 52 8.96 -8.22 10.56
C ASP A 52 8.15 -7.40 11.57
N GLU A 53 8.73 -6.31 12.11
CA GLU A 53 8.04 -5.42 13.03
C GLU A 53 6.87 -4.71 12.33
N PHE A 54 7.10 -4.18 11.13
CA PHE A 54 6.06 -3.55 10.33
C PHE A 54 4.93 -4.53 10.01
N VAL A 55 5.25 -5.75 9.55
CA VAL A 55 4.26 -6.79 9.23
C VAL A 55 3.46 -7.16 10.46
N ALA A 56 4.10 -7.38 11.61
CA ALA A 56 3.41 -7.68 12.86
C ALA A 56 2.47 -6.54 13.26
N LYS A 57 2.94 -5.29 13.22
CA LYS A 57 2.15 -4.09 13.53
C LYS A 57 0.94 -3.95 12.60
N ARG A 58 1.15 -4.10 11.29
CA ARG A 58 0.11 -4.06 10.25
C ARG A 58 -0.94 -5.15 10.47
N ASP A 59 -0.51 -6.39 10.64
CA ASP A 59 -1.40 -7.54 10.73
C ASP A 59 -2.24 -7.52 12.02
N GLU A 60 -1.69 -7.01 13.13
CA GLU A 60 -2.45 -6.71 14.35
C GLU A 60 -3.63 -5.76 14.08
N ARG A 61 -3.37 -4.67 13.35
CA ARG A 61 -4.38 -3.64 13.03
C ARG A 61 -5.40 -4.14 12.00
N VAL A 62 -4.97 -4.91 11.01
CA VAL A 62 -5.86 -5.60 10.07
C VAL A 62 -6.78 -6.57 10.81
N LYS A 63 -6.25 -7.34 11.77
CA LYS A 63 -7.05 -8.26 12.59
C LYS A 63 -8.12 -7.49 13.37
N PHE A 64 -7.74 -6.42 14.06
CA PHE A 64 -8.70 -5.57 14.79
C PHE A 64 -9.83 -5.06 13.89
N LEU A 65 -9.51 -4.55 12.69
CA LEU A 65 -10.53 -4.05 11.77
C LEU A 65 -11.41 -5.16 11.17
N ARG A 66 -10.86 -6.36 10.94
CA ARG A 66 -11.66 -7.53 10.53
C ARG A 66 -12.65 -7.94 11.61
N GLU A 67 -12.24 -7.92 12.88
CA GLU A 67 -13.12 -8.17 14.02
C GLU A 67 -14.25 -7.11 14.07
N PHE A 68 -13.90 -5.83 13.95
CA PHE A 68 -14.87 -4.74 13.87
C PHE A 68 -15.87 -4.89 12.72
N ILE A 69 -15.39 -5.24 11.51
CA ILE A 69 -16.23 -5.53 10.33
C ILE A 69 -17.25 -6.64 10.66
N GLY A 70 -16.78 -7.73 11.29
CA GLY A 70 -17.62 -8.86 11.68
C GLY A 70 -18.66 -8.48 12.75
N GLU A 71 -18.24 -7.78 13.80
CA GLU A 71 -19.12 -7.30 14.88
C GLU A 71 -20.22 -6.36 14.38
N LYS A 72 -19.90 -5.51 13.40
CA LYS A 72 -20.84 -4.55 12.80
C LYS A 72 -21.62 -5.12 11.61
N GLY A 73 -21.30 -6.32 11.15
CA GLY A 73 -21.94 -6.94 9.99
C GLY A 73 -21.75 -6.14 8.70
N LEU A 74 -20.58 -5.52 8.50
CA LEU A 74 -20.31 -4.74 7.29
C LEU A 74 -20.02 -5.66 6.10
N ASP A 75 -20.67 -5.43 4.96
CA ASP A 75 -20.44 -6.17 3.71
C ASP A 75 -19.21 -5.63 2.95
N ILE A 76 -18.03 -5.75 3.58
CA ILE A 76 -16.74 -5.34 3.03
C ILE A 76 -15.62 -6.28 3.49
N GLY A 77 -14.75 -6.70 2.58
CA GLY A 77 -13.54 -7.45 2.89
C GLY A 77 -12.35 -6.53 3.21
N LEU A 78 -11.41 -7.01 4.02
CA LEU A 78 -10.16 -6.31 4.29
C LEU A 78 -8.96 -7.25 4.09
N GLY A 79 -8.06 -6.89 3.19
CA GLY A 79 -6.76 -7.52 2.94
C GLY A 79 -5.61 -6.64 3.42
N ALA A 80 -4.40 -7.19 3.36
CA ALA A 80 -3.17 -6.52 3.79
C ALA A 80 -2.17 -6.42 2.64
N GLY A 81 -1.38 -5.34 2.62
CA GLY A 81 -0.25 -5.10 1.73
C GLY A 81 0.64 -4.02 2.33
N ALA A 82 1.38 -3.31 1.49
CA ALA A 82 2.10 -2.10 1.86
C ALA A 82 2.32 -1.23 0.63
N GLU A 83 2.39 0.08 0.81
CA GLU A 83 2.99 0.97 -0.17
C GLU A 83 4.49 1.05 0.11
N VAL A 84 5.30 0.39 -0.71
CA VAL A 84 6.75 0.30 -0.50
C VAL A 84 7.45 1.44 -1.21
N PHE A 85 8.14 2.29 -0.45
CA PHE A 85 8.98 3.32 -1.03
C PHE A 85 10.25 2.69 -1.63
N LEU A 86 10.47 2.86 -2.93
CA LEU A 86 11.61 2.28 -3.63
C LEU A 86 12.81 3.23 -3.64
N GLN A 87 13.89 2.79 -2.99
CA GLN A 87 15.22 3.37 -3.08
C GLN A 87 16.27 2.25 -2.96
N ASN A 88 17.56 2.55 -3.21
CA ASN A 88 18.60 1.52 -3.30
C ASN A 88 18.62 0.51 -2.14
N ASP A 89 18.40 0.99 -0.90
CA ASP A 89 18.52 0.18 0.32
C ASP A 89 17.45 -0.91 0.44
N VAL A 90 16.27 -0.75 -0.17
CA VAL A 90 15.18 -1.73 -0.13
C VAL A 90 15.55 -3.05 -0.81
N PHE A 91 16.58 -3.06 -1.64
CA PHE A 91 16.98 -4.21 -2.44
C PHE A 91 18.26 -4.88 -1.93
N SER A 92 18.78 -4.45 -0.78
CA SER A 92 20.08 -4.91 -0.28
C SER A 92 20.00 -6.29 0.38
N ASP A 93 18.95 -6.56 1.17
CA ASP A 93 18.70 -7.86 1.85
C ASP A 93 17.25 -7.97 2.40
N CYS A 94 16.30 -7.24 1.81
CA CYS A 94 14.92 -7.19 2.29
C CYS A 94 14.04 -8.20 1.54
N ASP A 95 13.36 -9.10 2.25
CA ASP A 95 12.26 -9.89 1.65
C ASP A 95 11.00 -9.03 1.55
N LEU A 96 10.59 -8.70 0.32
CA LEU A 96 9.41 -7.88 0.05
C LEU A 96 8.13 -8.71 -0.12
N SER A 97 8.23 -10.04 -0.12
CA SER A 97 7.08 -10.94 -0.30
C SER A 97 5.97 -10.70 0.74
N PRO A 98 6.27 -10.49 2.05
CA PRO A 98 5.24 -10.20 3.06
C PRO A 98 4.51 -8.86 2.87
N LEU A 99 5.05 -7.96 2.05
CA LEU A 99 4.52 -6.63 1.76
C LEU A 99 3.59 -6.62 0.54
N CYS A 100 3.57 -7.72 -0.24
CA CYS A 100 2.76 -7.82 -1.44
C CYS A 100 1.26 -7.81 -1.13
N ILE A 101 0.49 -7.30 -2.10
CA ILE A 101 -0.96 -7.19 -2.04
C ILE A 101 -1.58 -8.56 -1.76
N ASN A 102 -2.14 -8.70 -0.57
CA ASN A 102 -2.91 -9.85 -0.09
C ASN A 102 -2.21 -11.21 -0.33
N GLY A 103 -0.90 -11.28 -0.10
CA GLY A 103 -0.10 -12.50 -0.29
C GLY A 103 0.09 -12.93 -1.74
N SER A 104 -0.22 -12.04 -2.70
CA SER A 104 0.07 -12.24 -4.12
C SER A 104 1.53 -11.92 -4.44
N ARG A 105 1.86 -11.78 -5.74
CA ARG A 105 3.17 -11.30 -6.20
C ARG A 105 3.16 -9.82 -6.56
N TYR A 106 2.03 -9.12 -6.41
CA TYR A 106 1.92 -7.71 -6.78
C TYR A 106 2.40 -6.83 -5.62
N LEU A 107 3.38 -5.97 -5.88
CA LEU A 107 3.95 -5.05 -4.92
C LEU A 107 3.58 -3.62 -5.31
N LEU A 108 2.94 -2.87 -4.41
CA LEU A 108 2.65 -1.46 -4.64
C LEU A 108 3.90 -0.63 -4.32
N CYS A 109 4.33 0.17 -5.29
CA CYS A 109 5.63 0.82 -5.30
C CYS A 109 5.47 2.34 -5.40
N GLU A 110 6.02 3.05 -4.41
CA GLU A 110 6.10 4.51 -4.38
C GLU A 110 7.53 4.98 -4.68
N TYR A 111 7.66 6.10 -5.39
CA TYR A 111 8.94 6.77 -5.60
C TYR A 111 8.98 8.12 -4.90
N THR A 112 10.17 8.73 -4.86
CA THR A 112 10.29 10.13 -4.42
C THR A 112 9.42 11.06 -5.28
N LEU A 113 8.65 11.92 -4.61
CA LEU A 113 7.89 12.99 -5.27
C LEU A 113 8.78 14.16 -5.72
N ARG A 114 10.04 14.20 -5.25
CA ARG A 114 11.01 15.16 -5.74
C ARG A 114 11.39 14.80 -7.18
N PRO A 115 11.75 15.77 -8.03
CA PRO A 115 12.26 15.46 -9.36
C PRO A 115 13.42 14.45 -9.29
N PHE A 116 13.28 13.34 -10.00
CA PHE A 116 14.29 12.30 -10.13
C PHE A 116 14.43 11.92 -11.60
N ASP A 117 15.56 11.29 -11.95
CA ASP A 117 15.78 10.79 -13.30
C ASP A 117 14.85 9.58 -13.54
N PRO A 118 13.92 9.63 -14.52
CA PRO A 118 12.98 8.54 -14.81
C PRO A 118 13.62 7.17 -14.97
N LYS A 119 14.90 7.10 -15.36
CA LYS A 119 15.62 5.82 -15.47
C LYS A 119 15.62 5.03 -14.17
N TYR A 120 15.60 5.70 -13.01
CA TYR A 120 15.58 5.01 -11.73
C TYR A 120 14.26 4.29 -11.47
N ALA A 121 13.12 4.81 -11.97
CA ALA A 121 11.86 4.08 -11.89
C ALA A 121 11.92 2.77 -12.69
N VAL A 122 12.52 2.81 -13.87
CA VAL A 122 12.73 1.60 -14.70
C VAL A 122 13.66 0.61 -13.98
N ILE A 123 14.82 1.08 -13.50
CA ILE A 123 15.80 0.25 -12.79
C ILE A 123 15.17 -0.41 -11.56
N TYR A 124 14.43 0.35 -10.74
CA TYR A 124 13.80 -0.20 -9.55
C TYR A 124 12.68 -1.19 -9.89
N ALA A 125 11.87 -0.92 -10.92
CA ALA A 125 10.87 -1.86 -11.40
C ALA A 125 11.51 -3.18 -11.90
N GLU A 126 12.62 -3.09 -12.64
CA GLU A 126 13.39 -4.27 -13.08
C GLU A 126 13.95 -5.08 -11.91
N ARG A 127 14.40 -4.42 -10.83
CA ARG A 127 14.83 -5.10 -9.61
C ARG A 127 13.68 -5.81 -8.91
N VAL A 128 12.49 -5.21 -8.83
CA VAL A 128 11.30 -5.89 -8.29
C VAL A 128 10.95 -7.12 -9.15
N LEU A 129 11.01 -7.00 -10.47
CA LEU A 129 10.79 -8.12 -11.39
C LEU A 129 11.82 -9.25 -11.21
N SER A 130 13.09 -8.93 -10.99
CA SER A 130 14.15 -9.95 -10.80
C SER A 130 14.02 -10.71 -9.47
N MET A 131 13.32 -10.14 -8.48
CA MET A 131 12.91 -10.82 -7.25
C MET A 131 11.69 -11.75 -7.45
N GLY A 132 11.12 -11.82 -8.66
CA GLY A 132 9.94 -12.63 -8.97
C GLY A 132 8.60 -11.97 -8.60
N LEU A 133 8.63 -10.69 -8.23
CA LEU A 133 7.46 -9.87 -7.91
C LEU A 133 7.01 -9.03 -9.11
N VAL A 134 5.83 -8.43 -9.04
CA VAL A 134 5.23 -7.60 -10.10
C VAL A 134 4.99 -6.20 -9.54
N PRO A 135 5.74 -5.17 -9.96
CA PRO A 135 5.57 -3.82 -9.46
C PRO A 135 4.27 -3.20 -9.99
N ILE A 136 3.51 -2.56 -9.10
CA ILE A 136 2.40 -1.64 -9.40
C ILE A 136 2.86 -0.27 -8.96
N ILE A 137 2.97 0.67 -9.90
CA ILE A 137 3.38 2.04 -9.58
C ILE A 137 2.21 2.77 -8.92
N ALA A 138 2.39 3.21 -7.67
CA ALA A 138 1.43 4.03 -6.97
C ALA A 138 1.37 5.43 -7.60
N HIS A 139 0.16 5.96 -7.78
CA HIS A 139 -0.13 7.35 -8.19
C HIS A 139 0.84 7.94 -9.23
N PRO A 140 1.01 7.30 -10.42
CA PRO A 140 1.98 7.72 -11.43
C PRO A 140 1.84 9.17 -11.88
N GLU A 141 0.64 9.74 -11.77
CA GLU A 141 0.32 11.14 -12.05
C GLU A 141 1.03 12.12 -11.10
N ARG A 142 1.54 11.70 -9.94
CA ARG A 142 2.25 12.57 -9.00
C ARG A 142 3.73 12.76 -9.34
N TYR A 143 4.31 11.93 -10.20
CA TYR A 143 5.72 12.05 -10.57
C TYR A 143 5.90 12.99 -11.76
N ILE A 144 6.40 14.20 -11.49
CA ILE A 144 6.69 15.24 -12.51
C ILE A 144 7.54 14.68 -13.66
N CYS A 145 8.47 13.77 -13.34
CA CYS A 145 9.37 13.17 -14.32
C CYS A 145 8.66 12.24 -15.33
N PHE A 146 7.42 11.81 -15.06
CA PHE A 146 6.60 11.04 -16.01
C PHE A 146 5.71 11.92 -16.88
N HIS A 147 5.67 13.24 -16.64
CA HIS A 147 4.89 14.17 -17.43
C HIS A 147 5.74 14.62 -18.63
N THR A 148 5.59 13.95 -19.77
CA THR A 148 6.39 14.26 -20.96
C THR A 148 5.86 15.43 -21.79
N GLU A 149 4.61 15.89 -21.57
CA GLU A 149 4.06 17.13 -22.14
C GLU A 149 3.03 17.76 -21.20
N LYS A 150 2.88 19.10 -21.27
CA LYS A 150 1.75 19.80 -20.66
C LYS A 150 0.47 19.22 -21.26
N TRP A 151 -0.44 18.75 -20.42
CA TRP A 151 -1.79 18.40 -20.85
C TRP A 151 -2.50 19.67 -21.34
N VAL A 152 -2.34 19.96 -22.64
CA VAL A 152 -2.96 21.04 -23.45
C VAL A 152 -2.68 22.48 -22.96
#